data_AF-A0A1G4YUV6-F1
#
_entry.id   AF-A0A1G4YUV6-F1
#
_cell.length_a   1.000
_cell.length_b   1.000
_cell.length_c   1.000
_cell.angle_alpha   90.00
_cell.angle_beta   90.00
_cell.angle_gamma   90.00
#
_symmetry.space_group_name_H-M   'P 1'
#
loop_
_entity.id
_entity.type
_entity.pdbx_description
1 polymer ?
#
loop_
_entity_poly.entity_id
_entity_poly.type
_entity_poly.pdbx_seq_one_letter_code
_entity_poly.pdbx_strand_id
1 'polypeptide(L)'
;MLIRAATHLSAMIVSCLLSALVTVAMLSAQWALSIFSDCAVLVLELLVAVIALSLVRWLIQRADALAQLVGTVRRGSPQESQADRVLARFRVAENTLSSLWIAFSLPALAGFFLMDSHTAMYLHAALLVLAISGAIVLGNRLDTLRNLRGYATDFGRKAP
;
A
#
# COMPACT_ATOMS: atom_id res chain seq x y z
N MET A 1 15.85 2.47 -24.56
CA MET A 1 16.21 2.26 -23.14
C MET A 1 16.18 3.54 -22.32
N LEU A 2 16.73 4.66 -22.82
CA LEU A 2 16.77 5.96 -22.12
C LEU A 2 15.40 6.50 -21.65
N ILE A 3 14.37 6.43 -22.50
CA ILE A 3 13.01 6.91 -22.15
C ILE A 3 12.39 6.09 -21.01
N ARG A 4 12.54 4.76 -21.04
CA ARG A 4 12.05 3.87 -19.97
C ARG A 4 12.79 4.11 -18.65
N ALA A 5 14.10 4.32 -18.70
CA ALA A 5 14.90 4.66 -17.51
C ALA A 5 14.48 6.02 -16.91
N ALA A 6 14.26 7.04 -17.76
CA ALA A 6 13.79 8.35 -17.33
C ALA A 6 12.40 8.30 -16.67
N THR A 7 11.47 7.51 -17.20
CA THR A 7 10.13 7.32 -16.60
C THR A 7 10.16 6.58 -15.27
N HIS A 8 11.08 5.62 -15.10
CA HIS A 8 11.25 4.93 -13.82
C HIS A 8 11.86 5.86 -12.76
N LEU A 9 12.86 6.66 -13.16
CA LEU A 9 13.48 7.64 -12.28
C LEU A 9 12.47 8.70 -11.84
N SER A 10 11.68 9.26 -12.77
CA SER A 10 10.68 10.28 -12.44
C SER A 10 9.59 9.73 -11.52
N ALA A 11 9.09 8.52 -11.78
CA ALA A 11 8.11 7.87 -10.92
C ALA A 11 8.67 7.61 -9.51
N MET A 12 9.93 7.20 -9.39
CA MET A 12 10.60 7.00 -8.11
C MET A 12 10.74 8.31 -7.34
N ILE A 13 11.16 9.40 -8.00
CA ILE A 13 11.29 10.73 -7.39
C ILE A 13 9.92 11.22 -6.89
N VAL A 14 8.88 11.15 -7.73
CA VAL A 14 7.52 11.56 -7.35
C VAL A 14 7.01 10.73 -6.18
N SER A 15 7.23 9.41 -6.18
CA SER A 15 6.82 8.53 -5.08
C SER A 15 7.55 8.87 -3.78
N CYS A 16 8.84 9.17 -3.85
CA CYS A 16 9.64 9.56 -2.68
C CYS A 16 9.18 10.90 -2.11
N LEU A 17 8.97 11.89 -2.97
CA LEU A 17 8.43 13.21 -2.58
C LEU A 17 7.04 13.08 -1.95
N LEU A 18 6.15 12.30 -2.56
CA LEU A 18 4.82 12.06 -2.02
C LEU A 18 4.89 11.37 -0.64
N SER A 19 5.75 10.35 -0.50
CA SER A 19 5.97 9.67 0.78
C SER A 19 6.46 10.65 1.84
N ALA A 20 7.45 11.48 1.52
CA ALA A 20 7.98 12.47 2.45
C ALA A 20 6.91 13.50 2.87
N LEU A 21 6.12 14.00 1.92
CA LEU A 21 5.02 14.92 2.22
C LEU A 21 3.96 14.28 3.12
N VAL A 22 3.59 13.03 2.86
CA VAL A 22 2.63 12.28 3.70
C VAL A 22 3.20 12.08 5.11
N THR A 23 4.47 11.70 5.23
CA THR A 23 5.14 11.55 6.54
C THR A 23 5.15 12.86 7.32
N VAL A 24 5.55 13.97 6.68
CA VAL A 24 5.59 15.29 7.34
C VAL A 24 4.19 15.76 7.73
N ALA A 25 3.18 15.55 6.88
CA ALA A 25 1.80 15.89 7.18
C ALA A 25 1.27 15.09 8.37
N MET A 26 1.56 13.79 8.42
CA MET A 26 1.15 12.92 9.53
C MET A 26 1.81 13.33 10.83
N LEU A 27 3.13 13.55 10.84
CA LEU A 27 3.87 13.99 12.03
C LEU A 27 3.37 15.34 12.53
N SER A 28 3.17 16.30 11.63
CA SER A 28 2.63 17.63 11.96
C SER A 28 1.23 17.51 12.57
N ALA A 29 0.38 16.64 12.03
CA ALA A 29 -0.97 16.43 12.54
C ALA A 29 -0.96 15.73 13.91
N GLN A 30 -0.15 14.68 14.09
CA GLN A 30 0.00 14.01 15.39
C GLN A 30 0.50 14.99 16.45
N TRP A 31 1.51 15.80 16.14
CA TRP A 31 2.05 16.79 17.07
C TRP A 31 1.03 17.90 17.40
N ALA A 32 0.30 18.40 16.41
CA ALA A 32 -0.75 19.38 16.66
C ALA A 32 -1.86 18.82 17.55
N LEU A 33 -2.27 17.57 17.33
CA LEU A 33 -3.33 16.92 18.10
C LEU A 33 -2.88 16.50 19.51
N SER A 34 -1.60 16.15 19.69
CA SER A 34 -1.07 15.76 21.00
C SER A 34 -1.11 16.91 22.00
N ILE A 35 -1.06 18.17 21.53
CA ILE A 35 -1.26 19.36 22.36
C ILE A 35 -2.66 19.37 23.01
N PHE A 36 -3.66 18.80 22.34
CA PHE A 36 -5.04 18.81 22.81
C PHE A 36 -5.40 17.56 23.61
N SER A 37 -5.12 16.36 23.08
CA SER A 37 -5.49 15.09 23.72
C SER A 37 -4.87 13.87 23.03
N ASP A 38 -4.38 12.92 23.83
CA ASP A 38 -4.00 11.57 23.37
C ASP A 38 -5.10 10.90 22.52
N CYS A 39 -6.37 11.05 22.92
CA CYS A 39 -7.50 10.47 22.20
C CYS A 39 -7.63 11.02 20.78
N ALA A 40 -7.29 12.29 20.56
CA ALA A 40 -7.36 12.91 19.24
C ALA A 40 -6.29 12.32 18.30
N VAL A 41 -5.08 12.08 18.83
CA VAL A 41 -4.00 11.40 18.09
C VAL A 41 -4.42 9.98 17.70
N LEU A 42 -4.98 9.22 18.65
CA LEU A 42 -5.45 7.85 18.40
C LEU A 42 -6.57 7.78 17.35
N VAL A 43 -7.50 8.74 17.37
CA VAL A 43 -8.57 8.83 16.35
C VAL A 43 -7.98 9.13 14.97
N LEU A 44 -7.01 10.04 14.88
CA LEU A 44 -6.31 10.32 13.63
C LEU A 44 -5.60 9.07 13.09
N GLU A 45 -4.83 8.39 13.93
CA GLU A 45 -4.10 7.17 13.55
C GLU A 45 -5.03 6.07 13.07
N LEU A 46 -6.14 5.84 13.80
CA LEU A 46 -7.17 4.89 13.40
C LEU A 46 -7.76 5.26 12.04
N LEU A 47 -8.17 6.52 11.84
CA LEU A 47 -8.76 6.98 10.58
C LEU A 47 -7.79 6.81 9.42
N VAL A 48 -6.54 7.22 9.59
CA VAL A 48 -5.50 7.10 8.55
C VAL A 48 -5.23 5.64 8.23
N ALA A 49 -5.10 4.77 9.23
CA ALA A 49 -4.93 3.33 9.03
C ALA A 49 -6.10 2.72 8.26
N VAL A 50 -7.34 3.06 8.64
CA VAL A 50 -8.55 2.57 7.97
C VAL A 50 -8.59 3.04 6.51
N ILE A 51 -8.30 4.32 6.25
CA ILE A 51 -8.28 4.88 4.89
C ILE A 51 -7.20 4.20 4.04
N ALA A 52 -5.98 4.08 4.56
CA ALA A 52 -4.84 3.49 3.86
C ALA A 52 -5.09 2.02 3.50
N LEU A 53 -5.55 1.21 4.46
CA LEU A 53 -5.86 -0.20 4.23
C LEU A 53 -7.05 -0.38 3.28
N SER A 54 -8.07 0.48 3.39
CA SER A 54 -9.22 0.47 2.49
C SER A 54 -8.83 0.81 1.06
N LEU A 55 -7.93 1.78 0.86
CA LEU A 55 -7.38 2.12 -0.44
C LEU A 55 -6.64 0.94 -1.06
N VAL A 56 -5.75 0.27 -0.32
CA VAL A 56 -5.03 -0.90 -0.82
C VAL A 56 -6.01 -2.03 -1.16
N ARG A 57 -6.97 -2.31 -0.28
CA ARG A 57 -8.01 -3.30 -0.54
C ARG A 57 -8.78 -3.00 -1.83
N TRP A 58 -9.16 -1.74 -2.04
CA TRP A 58 -9.85 -1.29 -3.25
C TRP A 58 -8.98 -1.46 -4.50
N LEU A 59 -7.68 -1.13 -4.42
CA LEU A 59 -6.73 -1.35 -5.52
C LEU A 59 -6.59 -2.82 -5.88
N ILE A 60 -6.49 -3.70 -4.87
CA ILE A 60 -6.44 -5.16 -5.06
C ILE A 60 -7.73 -5.65 -5.75
N GLN A 61 -8.90 -5.21 -5.29
CA GLN A 61 -10.18 -5.59 -5.89
C GLN A 61 -10.28 -5.13 -7.35
N ARG A 62 -9.82 -3.92 -7.66
CA ARG A 62 -9.82 -3.39 -9.02
C ARG A 62 -8.85 -4.15 -9.93
N ALA A 63 -7.69 -4.56 -9.40
CA ALA A 63 -6.74 -5.39 -10.14
C ALA A 63 -7.32 -6.78 -10.43
N ASP A 64 -7.97 -7.40 -9.44
CA ASP A 64 -8.64 -8.70 -9.63
C ASP A 64 -9.81 -8.62 -10.61
N ALA A 65 -10.66 -7.60 -10.52
CA ALA A 65 -11.76 -7.40 -11.47
C ALA A 65 -11.25 -7.25 -12.91
N LEU A 66 -10.15 -6.53 -13.12
CA LEU A 66 -9.53 -6.41 -14.44
C LEU A 66 -8.93 -7.76 -14.90
N ALA A 67 -8.29 -8.50 -13.99
CA ALA A 67 -7.74 -9.82 -14.28
C ALA A 67 -8.83 -10.84 -14.67
N GLN A 68 -10.00 -10.76 -14.02
CA GLN A 68 -11.17 -11.60 -14.36
C GLN A 68 -11.70 -11.32 -15.76
N LEU A 69 -11.75 -10.04 -16.16
CA LEU A 69 -12.24 -9.64 -17.48
C LEU A 69 -11.28 -10.01 -18.62
N VAL A 70 -9.97 -9.89 -18.39
CA VAL A 70 -8.95 -10.17 -19.41
C VAL A 70 -8.64 -11.66 -19.50
N GLY A 71 -8.71 -12.39 -18.39
CA GLY A 71 -8.33 -13.81 -18.33
C GLY A 71 -6.83 -14.02 -18.58
N THR A 72 -6.42 -15.27 -18.81
CA THR A 72 -5.03 -15.61 -19.11
C THR A 72 -4.73 -15.46 -20.59
N VAL A 73 -3.72 -14.66 -20.93
CA VAL A 73 -3.35 -14.37 -22.32
C VAL A 73 -2.02 -15.04 -22.68
N ARG A 74 -1.93 -15.62 -23.88
CA ARG A 74 -0.68 -16.20 -24.41
C ARG A 74 0.29 -15.08 -24.81
N ARG A 75 1.55 -15.21 -24.42
CA ARG A 75 2.64 -14.29 -24.78
C ARG A 75 2.82 -14.23 -26.30
N GLY A 76 3.05 -13.03 -26.85
CA GLY A 76 3.16 -12.78 -28.29
C GLY A 76 1.81 -12.68 -29.02
N SER A 77 0.69 -12.80 -28.32
CA SER A 77 -0.63 -12.55 -28.90
C SER A 77 -0.91 -11.04 -28.95
N PRO A 78 -1.80 -10.57 -29.86
CA PRO A 78 -2.21 -9.17 -29.90
C PRO A 78 -2.88 -8.67 -28.60
N GLN A 79 -3.26 -9.59 -27.71
CA GLN A 79 -3.91 -9.31 -26.43
C GLN A 79 -2.89 -9.11 -25.27
N GLU A 80 -1.58 -9.29 -25.50
CA GLU A 80 -0.52 -9.17 -24.47
C GLU A 80 -0.55 -7.81 -23.76
N SER A 81 -0.86 -6.74 -24.49
CA SER A 81 -1.02 -5.38 -23.94
C SER A 81 -2.10 -5.26 -22.86
N GLN A 82 -3.13 -6.12 -22.89
CA GLN A 82 -4.18 -6.14 -21.87
C GLN A 82 -3.69 -6.83 -20.59
N ALA A 83 -2.91 -7.88 -20.74
CA ALA A 83 -2.30 -8.59 -19.61
C ALA A 83 -1.18 -7.78 -18.95
N ASP A 84 -0.40 -7.00 -19.71
CA ASP A 84 0.52 -5.98 -19.16
C ASP A 84 -0.22 -4.95 -18.30
N ARG A 85 -1.41 -4.53 -18.73
CA ARG A 85 -2.25 -3.59 -17.97
C ARG A 85 -2.72 -4.21 -16.65
N VAL A 86 -3.05 -5.50 -16.63
CA VAL A 86 -3.41 -6.23 -15.40
C VAL A 86 -2.21 -6.27 -14.45
N LEU A 87 -1.02 -6.66 -14.95
CA LEU A 87 0.21 -6.68 -14.16
C LEU A 87 0.56 -5.30 -13.60
N ALA A 88 0.39 -4.24 -14.38
CA ALA A 88 0.60 -2.88 -13.91
C ALA A 88 -0.35 -2.51 -12.75
N ARG A 89 -1.60 -2.98 -12.75
CA ARG A 89 -2.54 -2.73 -11.63
C ARG A 89 -2.17 -3.49 -10.36
N PHE A 90 -1.73 -4.75 -10.49
CA PHE A 90 -1.21 -5.50 -9.35
C PHE A 90 0.05 -4.84 -8.78
N ARG A 91 0.98 -4.39 -9.64
CA ARG A 91 2.18 -3.64 -9.22
C ARG A 91 1.85 -2.33 -8.53
N VAL A 92 0.81 -1.61 -8.96
CA VAL A 92 0.35 -0.41 -8.26
C VAL A 92 -0.11 -0.74 -6.84
N ALA A 93 -0.91 -1.79 -6.66
CA ALA A 93 -1.34 -2.21 -5.32
C ALA A 93 -0.16 -2.62 -4.43
N GLU A 94 0.80 -3.38 -4.98
CA GLU A 94 2.02 -3.81 -4.31
C GLU A 94 2.88 -2.61 -3.88
N ASN A 95 3.15 -1.68 -4.81
CA ASN A 95 3.94 -0.48 -4.56
C ASN A 95 3.25 0.44 -3.54
N THR A 96 1.91 0.58 -3.60
CA THR A 96 1.17 1.34 -2.59
C THR A 96 1.35 0.72 -1.21
N LEU A 97 1.18 -0.60 -1.07
CA LEU A 97 1.38 -1.28 0.21
C LEU A 97 2.81 -1.07 0.76
N SER A 98 3.83 -1.20 -0.10
CA SER A 98 5.22 -0.92 0.27
C SER A 98 5.48 0.55 0.63
N SER A 99 4.82 1.49 -0.05
CA SER A 99 5.00 2.92 0.22
C SER A 99 4.38 3.34 1.54
N LEU A 100 3.23 2.74 1.90
CA LEU A 100 2.58 2.96 3.20
C LEU A 100 3.51 2.55 4.35
N TRP A 101 4.21 1.41 4.22
CA TRP A 101 5.19 0.97 5.21
C TRP A 101 6.28 2.01 5.48
N ILE A 102 6.82 2.59 4.41
CA ILE A 102 7.85 3.62 4.52
C ILE A 102 7.27 4.89 5.12
N ALA A 103 6.15 5.38 4.57
CA ALA A 103 5.56 6.65 4.95
C ALA A 103 5.09 6.71 6.42
N PHE A 104 4.59 5.59 6.95
CA PHE A 104 4.01 5.51 8.29
C PHE A 104 4.94 4.94 9.36
N SER A 105 6.14 4.46 9.01
CA SER A 105 7.13 3.96 9.97
C SER A 105 7.53 5.01 11.02
N LEU A 106 7.90 6.21 10.58
CA LEU A 106 8.28 7.32 11.47
C LEU A 106 7.09 7.85 12.30
N PRO A 107 5.90 8.11 11.71
CA PRO A 107 4.70 8.45 12.47
C PRO A 107 4.31 7.43 13.54
N ALA A 108 4.44 6.13 13.25
CA ALA A 108 4.18 5.09 14.24
C ALA A 108 5.16 5.15 15.41
N LEU A 109 6.45 5.38 15.15
CA LEU A 109 7.43 5.57 16.22
C LEU A 109 7.16 6.86 17.02
N ALA A 110 6.80 7.94 16.34
CA ALA A 110 6.48 9.22 16.98
C ALA A 110 5.27 9.11 17.92
N GLY A 111 4.26 8.28 17.59
CA GLY A 111 3.09 8.05 18.43
C GLY A 111 3.45 7.62 19.86
N PHE A 112 4.49 6.81 20.04
CA PHE A 112 4.97 6.41 21.37
C PHE A 112 5.59 7.56 22.19
N PHE A 113 6.15 8.58 21.54
CA PHE A 113 6.75 9.73 22.22
C PHE A 113 5.75 10.86 22.47
N LEU A 114 4.67 10.91 21.68
CA LEU A 114 3.67 11.98 21.74
C LEU A 114 2.54 11.71 22.73
N MET A 115 2.39 10.47 23.20
CA MET A 115 1.33 10.08 24.14
C MET A 115 1.86 10.03 25.56
N ASP A 116 1.18 10.73 26.47
CA ASP A 116 1.59 10.80 27.88
C ASP A 116 0.99 9.66 28.72
N SER A 117 -0.20 9.16 28.35
CA SER A 117 -0.87 8.12 29.13
C SER A 117 -0.46 6.70 28.71
N HIS A 118 -0.20 5.85 29.70
CA HIS A 118 0.06 4.41 29.46
C HIS A 118 -1.09 3.73 28.71
N THR A 119 -2.34 4.12 28.99
CA THR A 119 -3.51 3.61 28.29
C THR A 119 -3.49 3.97 26.81
N ALA A 120 -3.11 5.21 26.46
CA ALA A 120 -3.00 5.61 25.05
C ALA A 120 -1.85 4.87 24.36
N MET A 121 -0.70 4.72 25.01
CA MET A 121 0.41 3.91 24.48
C MET A 121 -0.01 2.46 24.18
N TYR A 122 -0.75 1.80 25.08
CA TYR A 122 -1.24 0.44 24.83
C TYR A 122 -2.23 0.39 23.66
N LEU A 123 -3.11 1.38 23.56
CA LEU A 123 -4.05 1.44 22.45
C LEU A 123 -3.35 1.72 21.12
N HIS A 124 -2.36 2.61 21.10
CA HIS A 124 -1.50 2.87 19.96
C HIS A 124 -0.77 1.59 19.50
N ALA A 125 -0.16 0.86 20.44
CA ALA A 125 0.49 -0.42 20.15
C ALA A 125 -0.51 -1.44 19.56
N ALA A 126 -1.73 -1.52 20.11
CA ALA A 126 -2.77 -2.38 19.57
C ALA A 126 -3.20 -1.97 18.14
N LEU A 127 -3.38 -0.68 17.88
CA LEU A 127 -3.68 -0.15 16.55
C LEU A 127 -2.56 -0.44 15.56
N LEU A 128 -1.31 -0.29 15.97
CA LEU A 128 -0.14 -0.62 15.16
C LEU A 128 -0.15 -2.11 14.79
N VAL A 129 -0.32 -3.01 15.77
CA VAL A 129 -0.40 -4.45 15.50
C VAL A 129 -1.55 -4.79 14.54
N LEU A 130 -2.71 -4.15 14.69
CA LEU A 130 -3.84 -4.34 13.78
C LEU A 130 -3.53 -3.84 12.37
N ALA A 131 -2.89 -2.68 12.24
CA ALA A 131 -2.49 -2.12 10.94
C ALA A 131 -1.47 -3.01 10.23
N ILE A 132 -0.46 -3.49 10.95
CA ILE A 132 0.55 -4.43 10.44
C ILE A 132 -0.11 -5.74 9.99
N SER A 133 -0.97 -6.31 10.83
CA SER A 133 -1.68 -7.55 10.52
C SER A 133 -2.57 -7.38 9.28
N GLY A 134 -3.30 -6.26 9.19
CA GLY A 134 -4.11 -5.91 8.03
C GLY A 134 -3.28 -5.77 6.75
N ALA A 135 -2.13 -5.11 6.83
CA ALA A 135 -1.19 -4.96 5.71
C ALA A 135 -0.66 -6.33 5.24
N ILE A 136 -0.27 -7.22 6.16
CA ILE A 136 0.20 -8.58 5.84
C ILE A 136 -0.91 -9.39 5.17
N VAL A 137 -2.14 -9.35 5.71
CA VAL A 137 -3.29 -10.05 5.13
C VAL A 137 -3.58 -9.56 3.71
N LEU A 138 -3.50 -8.24 3.48
CA LEU A 138 -3.70 -7.67 2.14
C LEU A 138 -2.57 -8.04 1.18
N GLY A 139 -1.31 -8.08 1.64
CA GLY A 139 -0.18 -8.56 0.86
C GLY A 139 -0.34 -10.02 0.44
N ASN A 140 -0.64 -10.90 1.39
CA ASN A 140 -0.89 -12.32 1.12
C ASN A 140 -2.07 -12.52 0.17
N ARG A 141 -3.13 -11.72 0.32
CA ARG A 141 -4.29 -11.75 -0.58
C ARG A 141 -3.93 -11.30 -1.99
N LEU A 142 -3.13 -10.24 -2.12
CA LEU A 142 -2.63 -9.74 -3.40
C LEU A 142 -1.84 -10.84 -4.13
N ASP A 143 -0.92 -11.51 -3.43
CA ASP A 143 -0.14 -12.61 -4.00
C ASP A 143 -1.00 -13.81 -4.37
N THR A 144 -1.94 -14.19 -3.50
CA THR A 144 -2.88 -15.29 -3.75
C THR A 144 -3.71 -15.02 -5.00
N LEU A 145 -4.26 -13.81 -5.14
CA LEU A 145 -5.06 -13.44 -6.31
C LEU A 145 -4.21 -13.40 -7.58
N ARG A 146 -3.00 -12.83 -7.52
CA ARG A 146 -2.05 -12.84 -8.64
C ARG A 146 -1.73 -14.28 -9.09
N ASN A 147 -1.56 -15.20 -8.15
CA ASN A 147 -1.31 -16.62 -8.41
C ASN A 147 -2.52 -17.33 -9.02
N LEU A 148 -3.70 -17.17 -8.42
CA LEU A 148 -4.96 -17.76 -8.92
C LEU A 148 -5.29 -17.32 -10.35
N ARG A 149 -4.92 -16.09 -10.71
CA ARG A 149 -5.16 -15.52 -12.05
C ARG A 149 -4.05 -15.83 -13.06
N GLY A 150 -3.02 -16.58 -12.68
CA GLY A 150 -1.93 -16.98 -13.59
C GLY A 150 -0.92 -15.87 -13.91
N TYR A 151 -0.87 -14.82 -13.08
CA TYR A 151 0.02 -13.66 -13.22
C TYR A 151 1.22 -13.69 -12.25
N ALA A 152 1.44 -14.81 -11.54
CA ALA A 152 2.56 -15.01 -10.61
C ALA A 152 3.93 -14.99 -11.28
N THR A 153 3.99 -15.62 -12.45
CA THR A 153 5.18 -15.75 -13.29
C THR A 153 4.81 -15.06 -14.59
N ASP A 154 5.59 -14.07 -15.03
CA ASP A 154 5.42 -13.34 -16.28
C ASP A 154 4.78 -14.22 -17.36
N PHE A 155 3.49 -13.99 -17.61
CA PHE A 155 2.65 -14.68 -18.58
C PHE A 155 2.71 -16.21 -18.56
N GLY A 156 1.77 -16.84 -17.85
CA GLY A 156 1.21 -18.12 -18.27
C GLY A 156 2.23 -19.23 -18.53
N ARG A 157 3.14 -19.47 -17.57
CA ARG A 157 4.01 -20.65 -17.60
C ARG A 157 3.23 -21.91 -17.20
N LYS A 158 2.20 -22.23 -17.96
CA LYS A 158 1.63 -23.58 -18.09
C LYS A 158 1.21 -23.78 -19.55
N ALA A 159 2.10 -24.37 -20.32
CA ALA A 159 1.75 -25.13 -21.51
C ALA A 159 2.89 -26.09 -21.85
N PRO A 160 2.60 -27.31 -22.29
CA PRO A 160 1.67 -28.30 -21.75
C PRO A 160 2.24 -29.09 -20.56
#